data_AF-M7AUL1-F1
#
_entry.id   AF-M7AUL1-F1
#
_cell.length_a   1.000
_cell.length_b   1.000
_cell.length_c   1.000
_cell.angle_alpha   90.00
_cell.angle_beta   90.00
_cell.angle_gamma   90.00
#
_symmetry.space_group_name_H-M   'P 1'
#
loop_
_entity.id
_entity.type
_entity.pdbx_description
1 polymer ?
#
loop_
_entity_poly.entity_id
_entity_poly.type
_entity_poly.pdbx_seq_one_letter_code
_entity_poly.pdbx_strand_id
1 'polypeptide(L)'
;MQKQYKTEFQVIASDTIAEKASALHAGESLKASFLCGLVEMNGSAVYLSDTRKSRHQARVTLQYKMTVRSEHLTMSHLGQQVTYPAVFDQGKATHVVTAVLYGAQAFFVFDQEVSSSESVEEIQGKMKLTIEKTAKISEEDGESKMEDKEIENTDKITCTFYGDFGLENNPVTYEDAVKVYSTLPKLLGDNGEKAVPVTVWLYPLIKQDSRSTQLIREIGVRLISDVEAVMEHLTELDVWCNDMMKDRTATTFPEIKRKVQQFQALCNQYSTDRLASDSYQNSYPVSVEEEQRKGPWWTF
;
A
#
# COMPACT_ATOMS: atom_id res chain seq x y z
N MET A 1 14.79 13.88 -18.70
CA MET A 1 13.68 12.91 -18.71
C MET A 1 14.16 11.65 -19.41
N GLN A 2 14.15 10.51 -18.73
CA GLN A 2 14.54 9.22 -19.28
C GLN A 2 13.29 8.33 -19.36
N LYS A 3 12.99 7.78 -20.53
CA LYS A 3 11.89 6.81 -20.69
C LYS A 3 12.33 5.48 -20.08
N GLN A 4 11.49 4.91 -19.24
CA GLN A 4 11.73 3.63 -18.55
C GLN A 4 10.40 2.90 -18.51
N TYR A 5 10.18 2.01 -19.47
CA TYR A 5 8.99 1.16 -19.49
C TYR A 5 9.31 -0.15 -18.78
N LYS A 6 8.74 -0.34 -17.59
CA LYS A 6 8.85 -1.59 -16.84
C LYS A 6 7.50 -1.90 -16.23
N THR A 7 6.97 -3.07 -16.56
CA THR A 7 5.80 -3.65 -15.93
C THR A 7 6.24 -4.80 -15.05
N GLU A 8 5.68 -4.87 -13.85
CA GLU A 8 5.92 -5.92 -12.87
C GLU A 8 4.60 -6.27 -12.21
N PHE A 9 4.46 -7.53 -11.80
CA PHE A 9 3.37 -7.95 -10.95
C PHE A 9 3.87 -8.83 -9.81
N GLN A 10 3.09 -8.88 -8.74
CA GLN A 10 3.34 -9.74 -7.59
C GLN A 10 2.02 -10.29 -7.07
N VAL A 11 2.01 -11.54 -6.62
CA VAL A 11 0.86 -12.12 -5.93
C VAL A 11 1.19 -12.31 -4.46
N ILE A 12 0.38 -11.69 -3.61
CA ILE A 12 0.58 -11.58 -2.17
C ILE A 12 -0.54 -12.36 -1.47
N ALA A 13 -0.17 -13.29 -0.58
CA ALA A 13 -1.12 -14.09 0.21
C ALA A 13 -1.04 -13.77 1.72
N SER A 14 -0.55 -12.59 2.07
CA SER A 14 -0.49 -12.08 3.44
C SER A 14 -1.16 -10.70 3.48
N ASP A 15 -1.86 -10.41 4.58
CA ASP A 15 -2.59 -9.15 4.81
C ASP A 15 -1.95 -8.32 5.94
N THR A 16 -0.73 -8.68 6.38
CA THR A 16 0.02 -7.96 7.44
C THR A 16 0.45 -6.56 7.01
N ILE A 17 0.62 -5.65 7.97
CA ILE A 17 1.05 -4.27 7.71
C ILE A 17 2.43 -4.26 7.06
N ALA A 18 3.36 -5.10 7.53
CA ALA A 18 4.69 -5.27 6.96
C ALA A 18 4.65 -5.62 5.47
N GLU A 19 3.86 -6.63 5.09
CA GLU A 19 3.80 -7.09 3.69
C GLU A 19 3.19 -6.01 2.78
N LYS A 20 2.16 -5.30 3.25
CA LYS A 20 1.55 -4.19 2.48
C LYS A 20 2.49 -3.01 2.32
N ALA A 21 3.19 -2.63 3.40
CA ALA A 21 4.20 -1.58 3.34
C ALA A 21 5.33 -1.96 2.38
N SER A 22 5.79 -3.22 2.42
CA SER A 22 6.80 -3.76 1.51
C SER A 22 6.35 -3.70 0.04
N ALA A 23 5.11 -4.12 -0.24
CA ALA A 23 4.53 -4.07 -1.59
C ALA A 23 4.44 -2.65 -2.15
N LEU A 24 4.15 -1.66 -1.29
CA LEU A 24 4.15 -0.23 -1.64
C LEU A 24 5.56 0.39 -1.66
N HIS A 25 6.61 -0.38 -1.35
CA HIS A 25 7.97 0.12 -1.10
C HIS A 25 8.02 1.25 -0.06
N ALA A 26 7.16 1.18 0.96
CA ALA A 26 7.20 2.08 2.09
C ALA A 26 8.27 1.64 3.10
N GLY A 27 9.35 2.42 3.20
CA GLY A 27 10.38 2.21 4.22
C GLY A 27 9.85 2.40 5.65
N GLU A 28 10.66 2.02 6.65
CA GLU A 28 10.28 2.02 8.07
C GLU A 28 9.75 3.39 8.56
N SER A 29 10.40 4.49 8.18
CA SER A 29 9.99 5.83 8.58
C SER A 29 8.63 6.25 7.98
N LEU A 30 8.34 5.83 6.75
CA LEU A 30 7.05 6.08 6.10
C LEU A 30 5.96 5.17 6.70
N LYS A 31 6.27 3.90 6.98
CA LYS A 31 5.40 2.98 7.70
C LYS A 31 5.05 3.52 9.09
N ALA A 32 6.02 4.06 9.83
CA ALA A 32 5.78 4.71 11.11
C ALA A 32 4.86 5.93 10.98
N SER A 33 5.09 6.76 9.95
CA SER A 33 4.24 7.92 9.68
C SER A 33 2.80 7.51 9.36
N PHE A 34 2.61 6.41 8.63
CA PHE A 34 1.31 5.80 8.38
C PHE A 34 0.66 5.28 9.66
N LEU A 35 1.38 4.49 10.46
CA LEU A 35 0.91 3.95 11.73
C LEU A 35 0.51 5.03 12.74
N CYS A 36 1.08 6.24 12.60
CA CYS A 36 0.76 7.41 13.41
C CYS A 36 -0.29 8.33 12.78
N GLY A 37 -0.85 8.01 11.61
CA GLY A 37 -1.85 8.83 10.93
C GLY A 37 -1.31 10.19 10.43
N LEU A 38 -0.01 10.29 10.18
CA LEU A 38 0.65 11.52 9.74
C LEU A 38 0.65 11.70 8.21
N VAL A 39 0.24 10.66 7.48
CA VAL A 39 0.19 10.66 6.01
C VAL A 39 -1.21 10.38 5.52
N GLU A 40 -1.68 11.18 4.58
CA GLU A 40 -2.91 10.94 3.85
C GLU A 40 -2.64 9.98 2.69
N MET A 41 -3.43 8.92 2.60
CA MET A 41 -3.31 7.93 1.53
C MET A 41 -4.34 8.21 0.45
N ASN A 42 -3.90 8.14 -0.80
CA ASN A 42 -4.74 8.31 -1.98
C ASN A 42 -4.42 7.23 -3.02
N GLY A 43 -5.36 7.00 -3.94
CA GLY A 43 -5.18 6.03 -5.03
C GLY A 43 -4.87 4.62 -4.52
N SER A 44 -3.81 4.03 -5.06
CA SER A 44 -3.33 2.70 -4.68
C SER A 44 -2.87 2.56 -3.23
N ALA A 45 -2.36 3.64 -2.61
CA ALA A 45 -1.84 3.59 -1.24
C ALA A 45 -2.92 3.31 -0.20
N VAL A 46 -4.21 3.53 -0.54
CA VAL A 46 -5.36 3.20 0.31
C VAL A 46 -5.40 1.71 0.65
N TYR A 47 -4.82 0.85 -0.20
CA TYR A 47 -4.64 -0.58 0.07
C TYR A 47 -4.00 -0.88 1.44
N LEU A 48 -3.10 -0.01 1.92
CA LEU A 48 -2.43 -0.17 3.20
C LEU A 48 -3.41 -0.15 4.40
N SER A 49 -4.56 0.49 4.23
CA SER A 49 -5.64 0.57 5.23
C SER A 49 -6.73 -0.48 5.08
N ASP A 50 -6.76 -1.22 3.96
CA ASP A 50 -7.65 -2.36 3.83
C ASP A 50 -7.25 -3.44 4.84
N THR A 51 -8.21 -4.15 5.40
CA THR A 51 -7.98 -5.27 6.31
C THR A 51 -9.08 -6.30 6.10
N ARG A 52 -8.72 -7.59 6.21
CA ARG A 52 -9.71 -8.67 6.20
C ARG A 52 -10.80 -8.40 7.22
N LYS A 53 -12.03 -8.84 6.95
CA LYS A 53 -13.18 -8.59 7.84
C LYS A 53 -13.62 -9.81 8.64
N SER A 54 -13.09 -10.98 8.32
CA SER A 54 -13.42 -12.25 8.98
C SER A 54 -12.20 -13.17 9.00
N ARG A 55 -12.13 -14.10 9.96
CA ARG A 55 -11.16 -15.22 9.91
C ARG A 55 -11.57 -16.30 8.92
N HIS A 56 -12.83 -16.34 8.52
CA HIS A 56 -13.38 -17.27 7.55
C HIS A 56 -13.31 -16.68 6.13
N GLN A 57 -12.25 -15.92 5.85
CA GLN A 57 -12.03 -15.25 4.57
C GLN A 57 -10.62 -15.60 4.06
N ALA A 58 -10.57 -16.22 2.88
CA ALA A 58 -9.33 -16.38 2.13
C ALA A 58 -9.10 -15.11 1.30
N ARG A 59 -7.90 -14.54 1.39
CA ARG A 59 -7.52 -13.29 0.72
C ARG A 59 -6.24 -13.46 -0.09
N VAL A 60 -6.25 -13.03 -1.33
CA VAL A 60 -5.06 -12.94 -2.19
C VAL A 60 -5.06 -11.59 -2.90
N THR A 61 -3.94 -10.89 -2.92
CA THR A 61 -3.81 -9.62 -3.62
C THR A 61 -2.89 -9.77 -4.83
N LEU A 62 -3.36 -9.34 -6.00
CA LEU A 62 -2.51 -9.14 -7.18
C LEU A 62 -2.09 -7.67 -7.23
N GLN A 63 -0.79 -7.43 -7.12
CA GLN A 63 -0.20 -6.13 -7.37
C GLN A 63 0.22 -6.04 -8.83
N TYR A 64 -0.16 -4.95 -9.49
CA TYR A 64 0.36 -4.52 -10.78
C TYR A 64 1.13 -3.22 -10.58
N LYS A 65 2.33 -3.11 -11.16
CA LYS A 65 3.15 -1.91 -11.12
C LYS A 65 3.71 -1.64 -12.51
N MET A 66 3.49 -0.43 -13.00
CA MET A 66 4.06 0.03 -14.26
C MET A 66 4.79 1.34 -14.06
N THR A 67 6.04 1.39 -14.49
CA THR A 67 6.85 2.61 -14.53
C THR A 67 7.04 3.02 -15.98
N VAL A 68 7.06 4.33 -16.24
CA VAL A 68 7.08 4.88 -17.62
C VAL A 68 8.23 5.86 -17.87
N ARG A 69 8.58 6.69 -16.88
CA ARG A 69 9.62 7.71 -17.04
C ARG A 69 10.21 8.13 -15.71
N SER A 70 11.45 8.59 -15.75
CA SER A 70 12.10 9.24 -14.61
C SER A 70 12.57 10.65 -14.96
N GLU A 71 12.45 11.53 -13.97
CA GLU A 71 12.91 12.91 -14.00
C GLU A 71 13.89 13.13 -12.86
N HIS A 72 15.00 13.81 -13.14
CA HIS A 72 16.10 14.01 -12.19
C HIS A 72 16.58 15.44 -12.27
N LEU A 73 16.87 16.04 -11.12
CA LEU A 73 17.62 17.28 -11.00
C LEU A 73 19.11 16.96 -11.10
N THR A 74 19.81 17.62 -12.02
CA THR A 74 21.27 17.54 -12.10
C THR A 74 21.93 18.36 -11.00
N MET A 75 23.16 17.98 -10.64
CA MET A 75 23.97 18.72 -9.66
C MET A 75 24.21 20.19 -10.05
N SER A 76 24.19 20.51 -11.35
CA SER A 76 24.24 21.91 -11.82
C SER A 76 23.02 22.72 -11.38
N HIS A 77 21.83 22.11 -11.28
CA HIS A 77 20.64 22.79 -10.74
C HIS A 77 20.70 22.93 -9.22
N LEU A 78 21.31 21.97 -8.52
CA LEU A 78 21.50 22.04 -7.05
C LEU A 78 22.61 23.01 -6.64
N GLY A 79 23.65 23.17 -7.47
CA GLY A 79 24.77 24.10 -7.24
C GLY A 79 24.53 25.54 -7.72
N GLN A 80 23.44 25.81 -8.43
CA GLN A 80 23.00 27.16 -8.77
C GLN A 80 22.39 27.87 -7.55
N GLN A 81 22.36 29.20 -7.58
CA GLN A 81 21.77 30.00 -6.51
C GLN A 81 20.29 29.63 -6.34
N VAL A 82 19.96 28.98 -5.21
CA VAL A 82 18.61 28.53 -4.89
C VAL A 82 17.67 29.74 -4.97
N THR A 83 16.66 29.66 -5.83
CA THR A 83 15.71 30.75 -6.12
C THR A 83 14.96 31.22 -4.86
N TYR A 84 14.84 30.35 -3.86
CA TYR A 84 14.19 30.63 -2.59
C TYR A 84 15.09 30.26 -1.39
N PRO A 85 16.13 31.05 -1.09
CA PRO A 85 17.11 30.73 -0.04
C PRO A 85 16.52 30.80 1.37
N ALA A 86 15.40 31.48 1.55
CA ALA A 86 14.72 31.60 2.84
C ALA A 86 14.20 30.25 3.37
N VAL A 87 14.11 29.20 2.54
CA VAL A 87 13.74 27.84 2.99
C VAL A 87 14.72 27.29 4.02
N PHE A 88 16.00 27.66 3.92
CA PHE A 88 17.05 27.17 4.81
C PHE A 88 16.86 27.68 6.24
N ASP A 89 16.39 28.92 6.41
CA ASP A 89 16.23 29.53 7.73
C ASP A 89 14.83 29.26 8.34
N GLN A 90 13.83 28.91 7.53
CA GLN A 90 12.44 28.75 7.98
C GLN A 90 12.16 27.42 8.69
N GLY A 91 13.03 26.42 8.51
CA GLY A 91 12.85 25.08 9.05
C GLY A 91 11.57 24.35 8.61
N LYS A 92 11.01 24.73 7.46
CA LYS A 92 9.80 24.12 6.90
C LYS A 92 10.07 22.83 6.12
N ALA A 93 11.32 22.57 5.77
CA ALA A 93 11.73 21.39 5.02
C ALA A 93 13.11 20.92 5.48
N THR A 94 13.31 19.60 5.49
CA THR A 94 14.60 18.96 5.75
C THR A 94 15.25 18.43 4.47
N HIS A 95 14.44 18.15 3.45
CA HIS A 95 14.84 17.53 2.19
C HIS A 95 14.25 18.26 0.98
N VAL A 96 14.91 18.09 -0.17
CA VAL A 96 14.40 18.47 -1.50
C VAL A 96 14.29 17.24 -2.38
N VAL A 97 13.24 17.18 -3.22
CA VAL A 97 13.09 16.12 -4.22
C VAL A 97 14.12 16.33 -5.32
N THR A 98 14.99 15.34 -5.54
CA THR A 98 16.02 15.37 -6.59
C THR A 98 15.72 14.44 -7.74
N ALA A 99 14.87 13.44 -7.55
CA ALA A 99 14.38 12.61 -8.64
C ALA A 99 12.98 12.11 -8.36
N VAL A 100 12.24 11.83 -9.44
CA VAL A 100 10.89 11.26 -9.41
C VAL A 100 10.79 10.19 -10.49
N LEU A 101 10.32 9.01 -10.10
CA LEU A 101 9.91 7.95 -11.00
C LEU A 101 8.40 8.01 -11.13
N TYR A 102 7.94 8.12 -12.37
CA TYR A 102 6.53 8.19 -12.70
C TYR A 102 6.05 6.84 -13.22
N GLY A 103 4.83 6.48 -12.82
CA GLY A 103 4.19 5.22 -13.13
C GLY A 103 2.74 5.20 -12.68
N ALA A 104 2.21 4.01 -12.49
CA ALA A 104 1.00 3.76 -11.72
C ALA A 104 1.08 2.35 -11.13
N GLN A 105 0.41 2.17 -10.01
CA GLN A 105 0.26 0.86 -9.40
C GLN A 105 -1.22 0.59 -9.10
N ALA A 106 -1.55 -0.70 -9.03
CA ALA A 106 -2.89 -1.17 -8.68
C ALA A 106 -2.79 -2.44 -7.84
N PHE A 107 -3.74 -2.60 -6.94
CA PHE A 107 -3.94 -3.76 -6.08
C PHE A 107 -5.35 -4.28 -6.32
N PHE A 108 -5.43 -5.52 -6.78
CA PHE A 108 -6.67 -6.28 -6.88
C PHE A 108 -6.74 -7.22 -5.69
N VAL A 109 -7.57 -6.88 -4.71
CA VAL A 109 -7.76 -7.68 -3.50
C VAL A 109 -8.89 -8.66 -3.76
N PHE A 110 -8.54 -9.94 -3.89
CA PHE A 110 -9.47 -11.03 -4.10
C PHE A 110 -9.83 -11.67 -2.76
N ASP A 111 -11.12 -11.67 -2.45
CA ASP A 111 -11.67 -12.23 -1.22
C ASP A 111 -12.68 -13.33 -1.53
N GLN A 112 -12.55 -14.45 -0.82
CA GLN A 112 -13.51 -15.55 -0.85
C GLN A 112 -13.93 -15.93 0.58
N GLU A 113 -15.24 -16.01 0.83
CA GLU A 113 -15.77 -16.55 2.09
C GLU A 113 -15.57 -18.07 2.15
N VAL A 114 -15.11 -18.56 3.28
CA VAL A 114 -14.72 -19.97 3.51
C VAL A 114 -15.69 -20.59 4.50
N SER A 115 -16.29 -21.72 4.15
CA SER A 115 -17.20 -22.40 5.05
C SER A 115 -16.45 -23.06 6.22
N SER A 116 -17.15 -23.35 7.32
CA SER A 116 -16.54 -23.99 8.51
C SER A 116 -15.93 -25.39 8.25
N SER A 117 -16.27 -26.03 7.14
CA SER A 117 -15.75 -27.34 6.72
C SER A 117 -14.52 -27.25 5.82
N GLU A 118 -14.18 -26.06 5.32
CA GLU A 118 -13.07 -25.82 4.40
C GLU A 118 -11.88 -25.19 5.12
N SER A 119 -10.66 -25.45 4.65
CA SER A 119 -9.46 -24.78 5.16
C SER A 119 -9.25 -23.45 4.41
N VAL A 120 -9.07 -22.38 5.18
CA VAL A 120 -8.75 -21.05 4.63
C VAL A 120 -7.43 -21.10 3.86
N GLU A 121 -6.44 -21.82 4.38
CA GLU A 121 -5.12 -21.96 3.77
C GLU A 121 -5.18 -22.72 2.44
N GLU A 122 -5.97 -23.80 2.38
CA GLU A 122 -6.16 -24.56 1.14
C GLU A 122 -6.87 -23.72 0.06
N ILE A 123 -7.92 -22.99 0.43
CA ILE A 123 -8.63 -22.10 -0.49
C ILE A 123 -7.72 -20.96 -0.95
N GLN A 124 -7.00 -20.31 -0.02
CA GLN A 124 -6.05 -19.25 -0.35
C GLN A 124 -4.93 -19.75 -1.26
N GLY A 125 -4.40 -20.95 -1.03
CA GLY A 125 -3.39 -21.58 -1.88
C GLY A 125 -3.91 -21.82 -3.31
N LYS A 126 -5.14 -22.31 -3.45
CA LYS A 126 -5.80 -22.45 -4.77
C LYS A 126 -6.00 -21.11 -5.45
N MET A 127 -6.52 -20.10 -4.74
CA MET A 127 -6.71 -18.74 -5.26
C MET A 127 -5.39 -18.15 -5.77
N LYS A 128 -4.30 -18.30 -5.00
CA LYS A 128 -2.98 -17.80 -5.36
C LYS A 128 -2.50 -18.40 -6.68
N LEU A 129 -2.55 -19.72 -6.83
CA LEU A 129 -2.13 -20.40 -8.06
C LEU A 129 -2.94 -19.95 -9.28
N THR A 130 -4.25 -19.81 -9.12
CA THR A 130 -5.16 -19.33 -10.16
C THR A 130 -4.79 -17.91 -10.61
N ILE A 131 -4.67 -16.98 -9.66
CA ILE A 131 -4.36 -15.57 -9.94
C ILE A 131 -2.97 -15.44 -10.58
N GLU A 132 -1.97 -16.18 -10.09
CA GLU A 132 -0.62 -16.21 -10.68
C GLU A 132 -0.62 -16.72 -12.13
N LYS A 133 -1.40 -17.78 -12.41
CA LYS A 133 -1.50 -18.33 -13.77
C LYS A 133 -2.14 -17.31 -14.72
N THR A 134 -3.22 -16.67 -14.29
CA THR A 134 -3.92 -15.65 -15.07
C THR A 134 -3.07 -14.43 -15.34
N ALA A 135 -2.36 -13.89 -14.34
CA ALA A 135 -1.48 -12.74 -14.52
C ALA A 135 -0.38 -13.00 -15.56
N LYS A 136 0.22 -14.21 -15.55
CA LYS A 136 1.25 -14.62 -16.52
C LYS A 136 0.72 -14.73 -17.95
N ILE A 137 -0.46 -15.34 -18.13
CA ILE A 137 -1.06 -15.50 -19.46
C ILE A 137 -1.34 -14.13 -20.10
N SER A 138 -1.84 -13.17 -19.31
CA SER A 138 -2.09 -11.81 -19.80
C SER A 138 -0.84 -10.99 -20.13
N GLU A 139 0.36 -11.39 -19.67
CA GLU A 139 1.62 -10.76 -20.09
C GLU A 139 2.15 -11.33 -21.42
N GLU A 140 1.91 -12.62 -21.70
CA GLU A 140 2.46 -13.31 -22.88
C GLU A 140 1.59 -13.20 -24.13
N ASP A 141 0.26 -13.14 -23.99
CA ASP A 141 -0.67 -13.09 -25.11
C ASP A 141 -1.65 -11.91 -24.98
N GLY A 142 -1.51 -10.93 -25.86
CA GLY A 142 -2.36 -9.73 -25.90
C GLY A 142 -3.83 -9.99 -26.27
N GLU A 143 -4.24 -11.23 -26.54
CA GLU A 143 -5.61 -11.57 -26.92
C GLU A 143 -5.96 -13.08 -26.85
N SER A 144 -5.32 -13.91 -26.00
CA SER A 144 -5.75 -15.31 -25.87
C SER A 144 -6.88 -15.44 -24.85
N LYS A 145 -8.04 -15.85 -25.37
CA LYS A 145 -9.22 -16.18 -24.57
C LYS A 145 -8.86 -17.27 -23.58
N MET A 146 -9.05 -17.00 -22.29
CA MET A 146 -9.10 -18.05 -21.29
C MET A 146 -10.17 -19.06 -21.74
N GLU A 147 -9.79 -20.33 -21.88
CA GLU A 147 -10.80 -21.38 -21.91
C GLU A 147 -11.42 -21.41 -20.50
N ASP A 148 -12.69 -21.00 -20.40
CA ASP A 148 -13.53 -20.83 -19.19
C ASP A 148 -13.66 -22.10 -18.29
N LYS A 149 -12.83 -23.13 -18.48
CA LYS A 149 -13.05 -24.48 -17.92
C LYS A 149 -12.06 -24.92 -16.86
N GLU A 150 -11.03 -24.15 -16.52
CA GLU A 150 -9.99 -24.61 -15.59
C GLU A 150 -10.09 -24.10 -14.16
N ILE A 151 -11.03 -23.21 -13.83
CA ILE A 151 -11.07 -22.60 -12.50
C ILE A 151 -12.41 -22.89 -11.81
N GLU A 152 -12.48 -23.98 -11.05
CA GLU A 152 -13.61 -24.22 -10.14
C GLU A 152 -13.67 -23.10 -9.08
N ASN A 153 -14.87 -22.51 -8.88
CA ASN A 153 -15.21 -21.53 -7.84
C ASN A 153 -14.78 -20.06 -8.03
N THR A 154 -14.47 -19.57 -9.24
CA THR A 154 -14.27 -18.11 -9.47
C THR A 154 -15.48 -17.27 -9.09
N ASP A 155 -16.69 -17.83 -9.22
CA ASP A 155 -17.95 -17.14 -8.91
C ASP A 155 -18.07 -16.72 -7.44
N LYS A 156 -17.30 -17.35 -6.55
CA LYS A 156 -17.26 -17.03 -5.11
C LYS A 156 -16.22 -15.97 -4.77
N ILE A 157 -15.36 -15.61 -5.73
CA ILE A 157 -14.27 -14.65 -5.54
C ILE A 157 -14.79 -13.25 -5.87
N THR A 158 -14.77 -12.40 -4.85
CA THR A 158 -15.03 -10.96 -4.97
C THR A 158 -13.72 -10.20 -5.16
N CYS A 159 -13.77 -9.04 -5.81
CA CYS A 159 -12.61 -8.19 -6.03
C CYS A 159 -12.86 -6.79 -5.44
N THR A 160 -11.86 -6.26 -4.75
CA THR A 160 -11.77 -4.84 -4.37
C THR A 160 -10.54 -4.22 -5.03
N PHE A 161 -10.73 -3.09 -5.72
CA PHE A 161 -9.66 -2.44 -6.48
C PHE A 161 -9.16 -1.17 -5.78
N TYR A 162 -7.84 -1.07 -5.63
CA TYR A 162 -7.14 0.14 -5.21
C TYR A 162 -6.07 0.46 -6.24
N GLY A 163 -6.16 1.58 -6.96
CA GLY A 163 -5.19 1.87 -8.00
C GLY A 163 -5.14 3.33 -8.39
N ASP A 164 -4.08 3.68 -9.11
CA ASP A 164 -3.86 5.04 -9.62
C ASP A 164 -4.45 5.25 -11.03
N PHE A 165 -5.28 4.31 -11.47
CA PHE A 165 -5.89 4.31 -12.80
C PHE A 165 -7.29 4.90 -12.75
N GLY A 166 -7.60 5.81 -13.68
CA GLY A 166 -8.96 6.31 -13.89
C GLY A 166 -9.83 5.27 -14.60
N LEU A 167 -10.46 4.39 -13.83
CA LEU A 167 -11.44 3.42 -14.33
C LEU A 167 -12.85 4.03 -14.35
N GLU A 168 -13.66 3.65 -15.35
CA GLU A 168 -15.08 4.03 -15.38
C GLU A 168 -15.88 3.23 -14.35
N ASN A 169 -15.58 1.93 -14.22
CA ASN A 169 -16.16 1.03 -13.24
C ASN A 169 -15.06 0.20 -12.59
N ASN A 170 -15.09 0.10 -11.27
CA ASN A 170 -14.16 -0.75 -10.52
C ASN A 170 -14.57 -2.22 -10.63
N PRO A 171 -13.60 -3.15 -10.77
CA PRO A 171 -13.90 -4.57 -10.83
C PRO A 171 -14.39 -5.07 -9.47
N VAL A 172 -15.50 -5.81 -9.48
CA VAL A 172 -16.09 -6.41 -8.27
C VAL A 172 -16.08 -7.93 -8.28
N THR A 173 -15.81 -8.54 -9.45
CA THR A 173 -15.69 -9.99 -9.64
C THR A 173 -14.29 -10.35 -10.15
N TYR A 174 -13.96 -11.64 -10.08
CA TYR A 174 -12.74 -12.17 -10.68
C TYR A 174 -12.64 -11.86 -12.19
N GLU A 175 -13.71 -12.11 -12.96
CA GLU A 175 -13.71 -11.88 -14.41
C GLU A 175 -13.53 -10.40 -14.78
N ASP A 176 -14.16 -9.49 -14.02
CA ASP A 176 -13.99 -8.05 -14.22
C ASP A 176 -12.55 -7.65 -13.95
N ALA A 177 -11.94 -8.20 -12.90
CA ALA A 177 -10.54 -7.94 -12.57
C ALA A 177 -9.59 -8.38 -13.69
N VAL A 178 -9.82 -9.56 -14.28
CA VAL A 178 -9.04 -10.05 -15.43
C VAL A 178 -9.16 -9.11 -16.64
N LYS A 179 -10.39 -8.70 -16.97
CA LYS A 179 -10.64 -7.73 -18.06
C LYS A 179 -9.91 -6.42 -17.79
N VAL A 180 -10.07 -5.85 -16.60
CA VAL A 180 -9.39 -4.60 -16.21
C VAL A 180 -7.86 -4.78 -16.28
N TYR A 181 -7.32 -5.86 -15.73
CA TYR A 181 -5.88 -6.15 -15.72
C TYR A 181 -5.28 -6.10 -17.13
N SER A 182 -5.92 -6.77 -18.10
CA SER A 182 -5.48 -6.76 -19.52
C SER A 182 -5.48 -5.36 -20.17
N THR A 183 -6.27 -4.43 -19.64
CA THR A 183 -6.37 -3.06 -20.16
C THR A 183 -5.42 -2.08 -19.49
N LEU A 184 -4.92 -2.38 -18.27
CA LEU A 184 -4.07 -1.48 -17.48
C LEU A 184 -2.87 -0.90 -18.25
N PRO A 185 -2.12 -1.68 -19.07
CA PRO A 185 -0.99 -1.13 -19.81
C PRO A 185 -1.36 0.03 -20.76
N LYS A 186 -2.60 0.02 -21.29
CA LYS A 186 -3.09 1.05 -22.24
C LYS A 186 -3.64 2.29 -21.53
N LEU A 187 -3.94 2.19 -20.23
CA LEU A 187 -4.63 3.26 -19.50
C LEU A 187 -3.72 4.43 -19.11
N LEU A 188 -2.39 4.23 -19.10
CA LEU A 188 -1.43 5.31 -18.81
C LEU A 188 -1.22 6.29 -19.96
N GLY A 189 -1.72 5.97 -21.16
CA GLY A 189 -1.49 6.72 -22.40
C GLY A 189 -0.15 6.37 -23.06
N ASP A 190 -0.04 6.64 -24.36
CA ASP A 190 1.09 6.20 -25.19
C ASP A 190 2.45 6.74 -24.69
N ASN A 191 2.46 7.89 -24.01
CA ASN A 191 3.67 8.46 -23.40
C ASN A 191 3.62 8.50 -21.87
N GLY A 192 2.65 7.83 -21.23
CA GLY A 192 2.49 7.86 -19.79
C GLY A 192 1.94 9.21 -19.29
N GLU A 193 1.10 9.88 -20.07
CA GLU A 193 0.52 11.19 -19.76
C GLU A 193 -0.30 11.18 -18.46
N LYS A 194 -0.84 10.02 -18.08
CA LYS A 194 -1.61 9.83 -16.84
C LYS A 194 -0.79 9.24 -15.69
N ALA A 195 0.53 9.13 -15.84
CA ALA A 195 1.37 8.56 -14.81
C ALA A 195 1.53 9.50 -13.61
N VAL A 196 1.45 8.93 -12.41
CA VAL A 196 1.63 9.59 -11.12
C VAL A 196 3.03 9.31 -10.56
N PRO A 197 3.55 10.13 -9.62
CA PRO A 197 4.78 9.79 -8.90
C PRO A 197 4.62 8.48 -8.11
N VAL A 198 5.50 7.50 -8.35
CA VAL A 198 5.50 6.22 -7.63
C VAL A 198 6.72 6.06 -6.71
N THR A 199 7.83 6.75 -7.01
CA THR A 199 9.02 6.77 -6.16
C THR A 199 9.67 8.15 -6.24
N VAL A 200 10.10 8.67 -5.09
CA VAL A 200 10.75 9.98 -4.98
C VAL A 200 12.09 9.82 -4.27
N TRP A 201 13.12 10.47 -4.78
CA TRP A 201 14.42 10.54 -4.12
C TRP A 201 14.58 11.90 -3.48
N LEU A 202 14.98 11.88 -2.21
CA LEU A 202 15.12 13.05 -1.38
C LEU A 202 16.60 13.32 -1.08
N TYR A 203 17.00 14.58 -1.19
CA TYR A 203 18.34 15.04 -0.83
C TYR A 203 18.29 15.96 0.40
N PRO A 204 19.11 15.69 1.43
CA PRO A 204 19.11 16.51 2.64
C PRO A 204 19.59 17.93 2.39
N LEU A 205 18.79 18.94 2.76
CA LEU A 205 19.12 20.36 2.58
C LEU A 205 20.33 20.79 3.43
N ILE A 206 20.59 20.13 4.55
CA ILE A 206 21.76 20.37 5.41
C ILE A 206 23.09 20.16 4.66
N LYS A 207 23.11 19.29 3.64
CA LYS A 207 24.29 19.09 2.79
C LYS A 207 24.49 20.23 1.78
N GLN A 208 23.52 21.13 1.66
CA GLN A 208 23.54 22.25 0.72
C GLN A 208 23.77 23.59 1.43
N ASP A 209 23.14 23.80 2.59
CA ASP A 209 23.38 24.96 3.45
C ASP A 209 23.33 24.54 4.92
N SER A 210 24.36 24.89 5.70
CA SER A 210 24.48 24.51 7.12
C SER A 210 23.41 25.14 8.02
N ARG A 211 22.70 26.18 7.56
CA ARG A 211 21.59 26.81 8.29
C ARG A 211 20.30 25.97 8.22
N SER A 212 20.22 25.04 7.28
CA SER A 212 19.04 24.18 7.08
C SER A 212 18.69 23.38 8.32
N THR A 213 17.40 23.08 8.49
CA THR A 213 16.96 22.19 9.56
C THR A 213 17.46 20.77 9.32
N GLN A 214 18.02 20.19 10.37
CA GLN A 214 18.51 18.82 10.39
C GLN A 214 17.47 17.91 11.05
N LEU A 215 17.29 16.70 10.49
CA LEU A 215 16.59 15.63 11.20
C LEU A 215 17.47 15.19 12.38
N ILE A 216 17.02 15.47 13.61
CA ILE A 216 17.83 15.27 14.82
C ILE A 216 17.80 13.81 15.26
N ARG A 217 16.69 13.10 15.04
CA ARG A 217 16.52 11.72 15.49
C ARG A 217 15.42 11.01 14.71
N GLU A 218 15.78 9.85 14.14
CA GLU A 218 14.81 8.91 13.60
C GLU A 218 14.13 8.11 14.71
N ILE A 219 12.90 7.69 14.45
CA ILE A 219 12.19 6.74 15.30
C ILE A 219 12.94 5.40 15.21
N GLY A 220 13.33 4.85 16.35
CA GLY A 220 14.05 3.59 16.36
C GLY A 220 13.19 2.46 15.80
N VAL A 221 13.74 1.64 14.90
CA VAL A 221 13.06 0.51 14.24
C VAL A 221 12.33 -0.40 15.24
N ARG A 222 12.92 -0.64 16.42
CA ARG A 222 12.26 -1.43 17.48
C ARG A 222 10.92 -0.86 17.91
N LEU A 223 10.85 0.47 18.09
CA LEU A 223 9.61 1.14 18.47
C LEU A 223 8.58 1.06 17.34
N ILE A 224 9.02 1.16 16.08
CA ILE A 224 8.15 1.00 14.91
C ILE A 224 7.55 -0.41 14.90
N SER A 225 8.39 -1.44 15.10
CA SER A 225 7.92 -2.84 15.19
C SER A 225 6.98 -3.08 16.37
N ASP A 226 7.23 -2.47 17.54
CA ASP A 226 6.34 -2.60 18.71
C ASP A 226 4.97 -1.97 18.43
N VAL A 227 4.93 -0.80 17.80
CA VAL A 227 3.68 -0.13 17.39
C VAL A 227 2.95 -0.94 16.33
N GLU A 228 3.67 -1.44 15.32
CA GLU A 228 3.14 -2.32 14.29
C GLU A 228 2.46 -3.55 14.90
N ALA A 229 3.14 -4.25 15.81
CA ALA A 229 2.59 -5.42 16.48
C ALA A 229 1.31 -5.10 17.27
N VAL A 230 1.28 -3.98 18.00
CA VAL A 230 0.07 -3.55 18.72
C VAL A 230 -1.08 -3.26 17.76
N MET A 231 -0.80 -2.61 16.62
CA MET A 231 -1.82 -2.29 15.61
C MET A 231 -2.35 -3.54 14.89
N GLU A 232 -1.48 -4.52 14.62
CA GLU A 232 -1.91 -5.81 14.07
C GLU A 232 -2.82 -6.56 15.06
N HIS A 233 -2.43 -6.62 16.34
CA HIS A 233 -3.26 -7.25 17.37
C HIS A 233 -4.64 -6.59 17.50
N LEU A 234 -4.71 -5.26 17.43
CA LEU A 234 -5.99 -4.53 17.45
C LEU A 234 -6.85 -4.85 16.22
N THR A 235 -6.22 -4.98 15.05
CA THR A 235 -6.90 -5.38 13.82
C THR A 235 -7.46 -6.80 13.93
N GLU A 236 -6.70 -7.73 14.50
CA GLU A 236 -7.19 -9.10 14.74
C GLU A 236 -8.36 -9.16 15.71
N LEU A 237 -8.35 -8.33 16.77
CA LEU A 237 -9.47 -8.21 17.70
C LEU A 237 -10.73 -7.69 17.00
N ASP A 238 -10.60 -6.73 16.08
CA ASP A 238 -11.74 -6.24 15.29
C ASP A 238 -12.34 -7.36 14.43
N VAL A 239 -11.48 -8.15 13.76
CA VAL A 239 -11.89 -9.33 12.98
C VAL A 239 -12.62 -10.36 13.86
N TRP A 240 -12.10 -10.64 15.06
CA TRP A 240 -12.76 -11.54 16.00
C TRP A 240 -14.13 -11.02 16.43
N CYS A 241 -14.24 -9.71 16.70
CA CYS A 241 -15.52 -9.09 17.04
C CYS A 241 -16.52 -9.23 15.90
N ASN A 242 -16.08 -9.01 14.66
CA ASN A 242 -16.90 -9.17 13.46
C ASN A 242 -17.44 -10.60 13.31
N ASP A 243 -16.59 -11.61 13.51
CA ASP A 243 -16.99 -13.02 13.50
C ASP A 243 -17.98 -13.33 14.64
N MET A 244 -17.66 -12.90 15.88
CA MET A 244 -18.51 -13.13 17.04
C MET A 244 -19.89 -12.49 16.92
N MET A 245 -19.99 -11.32 16.30
CA MET A 245 -21.29 -10.66 16.06
C MET A 245 -22.18 -11.40 15.06
N LYS A 246 -21.58 -12.19 14.16
CA LYS A 246 -22.30 -13.05 13.20
C LYS A 246 -22.66 -14.41 13.78
N ASP A 247 -22.03 -14.82 14.89
CA ASP A 247 -22.30 -16.11 15.53
C ASP A 247 -23.78 -16.28 15.92
N ARG A 248 -24.24 -17.53 15.87
CA ARG A 248 -25.62 -17.89 16.23
C ARG A 248 -25.98 -17.46 17.65
N THR A 249 -25.04 -17.55 18.59
CA THR A 249 -25.24 -17.15 19.98
C THR A 249 -25.47 -15.66 20.09
N ALA A 250 -24.63 -14.84 19.45
CA ALA A 250 -24.78 -13.39 19.47
C ALA A 250 -26.06 -12.90 18.76
N THR A 251 -26.46 -13.57 17.67
CA THR A 251 -27.71 -13.27 16.97
C THR A 251 -28.95 -13.70 17.75
N THR A 252 -28.86 -14.75 18.58
CA THR A 252 -29.95 -15.22 19.44
C THR A 252 -30.07 -14.41 20.73
N PHE A 253 -28.96 -13.91 21.28
CA PHE A 253 -28.91 -13.19 22.56
C PHE A 253 -28.42 -11.74 22.38
N PRO A 254 -29.33 -10.75 22.28
CA PRO A 254 -28.99 -9.36 21.98
C PRO A 254 -27.98 -8.73 22.96
N GLU A 255 -28.03 -9.08 24.25
CA GLU A 255 -27.09 -8.56 25.25
C GLU A 255 -25.64 -8.98 24.98
N ILE A 256 -25.41 -10.20 24.45
CA ILE A 256 -24.07 -10.64 24.07
C ILE A 256 -23.59 -9.80 22.89
N LYS A 257 -24.40 -9.66 21.85
CA LYS A 257 -24.07 -8.82 20.68
C LYS A 257 -23.75 -7.38 21.09
N ARG A 258 -24.55 -6.78 21.98
CA ARG A 258 -24.32 -5.43 22.50
C ARG A 258 -22.98 -5.30 23.22
N LYS A 259 -22.61 -6.28 24.05
CA LYS A 259 -21.31 -6.28 24.74
C LYS A 259 -20.12 -6.40 23.78
N VAL A 260 -20.23 -7.23 22.75
CA VAL A 260 -19.20 -7.36 21.71
C VAL A 260 -19.05 -6.05 20.93
N GLN A 261 -20.16 -5.42 20.54
CA GLN A 261 -20.15 -4.11 19.88
C GLN A 261 -19.51 -3.02 20.74
N GLN A 262 -19.81 -3.00 22.05
CA GLN A 262 -19.19 -2.06 22.98
C GLN A 262 -17.68 -2.28 23.10
N PHE A 263 -17.25 -3.54 23.18
CA PHE A 263 -15.82 -3.87 23.21
C PHE A 263 -15.12 -3.44 21.91
N GLN A 264 -15.70 -3.75 20.75
CA GLN A 264 -15.17 -3.31 19.45
C GLN A 264 -15.05 -1.79 19.37
N ALA A 265 -16.08 -1.06 19.82
CA ALA A 265 -16.05 0.40 19.85
C ALA A 265 -14.93 0.95 20.75
N LEU A 266 -14.68 0.34 21.91
CA LEU A 266 -13.57 0.72 22.79
C LEU A 266 -12.21 0.44 22.16
N CYS A 267 -12.04 -0.68 21.45
CA CYS A 267 -10.81 -0.97 20.70
C CYS A 267 -10.58 0.06 19.59
N ASN A 268 -11.61 0.39 18.82
CA ASN A 268 -11.52 1.38 17.74
C ASN A 268 -11.25 2.79 18.25
N GLN A 269 -11.84 3.15 19.39
CA GLN A 269 -11.53 4.40 20.08
C GLN A 269 -10.07 4.42 20.53
N TYR A 270 -9.57 3.37 21.17
CA TYR A 270 -8.17 3.28 21.57
C TYR A 270 -7.20 3.42 20.39
N SER A 271 -7.49 2.78 19.25
CA SER A 271 -6.71 2.93 18.01
C SER A 271 -6.72 4.39 17.54
N THR A 272 -7.89 5.04 17.52
CA THR A 272 -8.05 6.42 17.04
C THR A 272 -7.42 7.44 17.98
N ASP A 273 -7.55 7.28 19.29
CA ASP A 273 -6.99 8.19 20.29
C ASP A 273 -5.46 8.18 20.27
N ARG A 274 -4.83 7.05 19.90
CA ARG A 274 -3.38 7.00 19.65
C ARG A 274 -2.98 7.74 18.37
N LEU A 275 -3.78 7.66 17.31
CA LEU A 275 -3.57 8.39 16.05
C LEU A 275 -3.79 9.92 16.24
N ALA A 276 -4.73 10.30 17.10
CA ALA A 276 -5.16 11.69 17.31
C ALA A 276 -4.41 12.41 18.44
N SER A 277 -3.48 11.76 19.15
CA SER A 277 -2.77 12.45 20.23
C SER A 277 -1.81 13.51 19.64
N ASP A 278 -2.23 14.78 19.76
CA ASP A 278 -1.50 16.01 19.40
C ASP A 278 -0.02 16.03 19.84
N SER A 279 0.33 15.21 20.84
CA SER A 279 1.71 15.03 21.30
C SER A 279 2.67 14.48 20.25
N TYR A 280 2.22 13.71 19.25
CA TYR A 280 3.11 13.14 18.21
C TYR A 280 3.20 14.03 16.96
N GLN A 281 2.09 14.64 16.53
CA GLN A 281 2.07 15.57 15.39
C GLN A 281 2.96 16.80 15.59
N ASN A 282 3.09 17.28 16.84
CA ASN A 282 3.96 18.43 17.17
C ASN A 282 5.41 18.06 17.52
N SER A 283 5.74 16.77 17.74
CA SER A 283 7.09 16.38 18.19
C SER A 283 7.93 15.70 17.12
N TYR A 284 7.33 15.17 16.05
CA TYR A 284 8.06 14.48 14.98
C TYR A 284 7.56 14.95 13.60
N PRO A 285 8.33 15.78 12.86
CA PRO A 285 8.03 16.02 11.46
C PRO A 285 8.08 14.70 10.68
N VAL A 286 7.17 14.54 9.70
CA VAL A 286 7.12 13.38 8.80
C VAL A 286 8.53 13.13 8.26
N SER A 287 9.14 12.05 8.72
CA SER A 287 10.52 11.70 8.39
C SER A 287 10.46 10.78 7.18
N VAL A 288 10.73 11.33 6.00
CA VAL A 288 10.99 10.54 4.81
C VAL A 288 12.49 10.54 4.61
N GLU A 289 13.18 9.60 5.25
CA GLU A 289 14.56 9.28 4.90
C GLU A 289 14.57 7.80 4.49
N GLU A 290 14.87 7.58 3.21
CA GLU A 290 15.04 6.25 2.65
C GLU A 290 16.54 5.91 2.75
N GLU A 291 16.84 4.75 3.34
CA GLU A 291 18.20 4.32 3.64
C GLU A 291 19.01 4.14 2.34
N GLN A 292 19.68 5.19 1.86
CA GLN A 292 20.77 5.07 0.90
C GLN A 292 22.01 4.48 1.58
N ARG A 293 21.96 3.19 1.92
CA ARG A 293 23.16 2.38 2.16
C ARG A 293 23.21 1.20 1.21
N LYS A 294 23.80 1.45 0.03
CA LYS A 294 24.87 0.61 -0.56
C LYS A 294 25.43 1.23 -1.86
N GLY A 295 26.63 1.81 -1.76
CA GLY A 295 27.68 1.75 -2.80
C GLY A 295 27.69 2.84 -3.89
N PRO A 296 28.88 3.36 -4.27
CA PRO A 296 29.03 4.35 -5.33
C PRO A 296 29.07 3.66 -6.70
N TRP A 297 28.20 4.04 -7.62
CA TRP A 297 28.39 3.77 -9.04
C TRP A 297 28.08 5.04 -9.83
N TRP A 298 29.12 5.87 -10.01
CA TRP A 298 29.16 6.91 -11.03
C TRP A 298 30.34 6.60 -11.96
N THR A 299 30.03 6.17 -13.18
CA THR A 299 30.78 6.26 -14.46
C THR A 299 29.84 5.58 -15.47
N PHE A 300 29.30 6.19 -16.53
CA PHE A 300 29.62 7.36 -17.35
C PHE A 300 28.34 8.15 -17.69
#